data_AF-A0A529FQC4-F1
#
_entry.id   AF-A0A529FQC4-F1
#
_cell.length_a   1.000
_cell.length_b   1.000
_cell.length_c   1.000
_cell.angle_alpha   90.00
_cell.angle_beta   90.00
_cell.angle_gamma   90.00
#
_symmetry.space_group_name_H-M   'P 1'
#
loop_
_entity.id
_entity.type
_entity.pdbx_description
1 polymer ?
#
loop_
_entity_poly.entity_id
_entity_poly.type
_entity_poly.pdbx_seq_one_letter_code
_entity_poly.pdbx_strand_id
1 'polypeptide(L)' 'MTELVLCESRDRVAVLTLNRPEKLNALNYALIDRLLDMLDRIET' A
#
# COMPACT_ATOMS: atom_id res chain seq x y z
N MET A 1 0.28 11.95 10.43
CA MET A 1 -0.45 11.07 9.49
C MET A 1 0.56 10.10 8.92
N THR A 2 0.71 8.91 9.51
CA THR A 2 1.65 7.90 9.01
C THR A 2 0.98 7.18 7.85
N GLU A 3 1.51 7.36 6.64
CA GLU A 3 1.04 6.61 5.47
C GLU A 3 1.29 5.12 5.71
N LEU A 4 0.20 4.36 5.89
CA LEU A 4 0.25 2.94 6.20
C LEU A 4 0.84 2.10 5.05
N VAL A 5 0.74 2.63 3.82
CA VAL A 5 1.26 2.05 2.60
C VAL A 5 1.90 3.18 1.81
N LEU A 6 3.15 3.01 1.43
CA LEU A 6 3.87 3.88 0.51
C LEU A 6 3.75 3.31 -0.90
N CYS A 7 3.32 4.13 -1.85
CA CYS A 7 3.28 3.76 -3.26
C CYS A 7 4.33 4.55 -4.04
N GLU A 8 5.32 3.84 -4.59
CA GLU A 8 6.31 4.39 -5.52
C GLU A 8 6.02 3.85 -6.92
N SER A 9 5.78 4.73 -7.89
CA SER A 9 5.68 4.33 -9.29
C SER A 9 7.06 4.46 -9.95
N ARG A 10 7.69 3.34 -10.30
CA ARG A 10 8.98 3.29 -11.00
C ARG A 10 8.76 2.74 -12.40
N ASP A 11 8.76 3.63 -13.39
CA ASP A 11 8.52 3.32 -14.79
C ASP A 11 7.20 2.57 -15.00
N ARG A 12 7.24 1.25 -15.21
CA ARG A 12 6.07 0.37 -15.39
C ARG A 12 5.80 -0.54 -14.18
N VAL A 13 6.48 -0.29 -13.05
CA VAL A 13 6.35 -1.08 -11.84
C VAL A 13 5.89 -0.18 -10.70
N ALA A 14 4.71 -0.47 -10.16
CA ALA A 14 4.27 0.13 -8.92
C ALA A 14 4.81 -0.68 -7.73
N VAL A 15 5.63 -0.03 -6.92
CA VAL A 15 6.22 -0.57 -5.69
C VAL A 15 5.35 -0.13 -4.52
N LEU A 16 4.69 -1.10 -3.88
CA LEU A 16 3.88 -0.89 -2.68
C LEU A 16 4.65 -1.36 -1.44
N THR A 17 4.98 -0.42 -0.54
CA THR A 17 5.71 -0.71 0.70
C THR A 17 4.78 -0.57 1.90
N LEU A 18 4.57 -1.67 2.62
CA LEU A 18 3.75 -1.69 3.83
C LEU A 18 4.55 -1.15 5.01
N ASN A 19 4.19 0.03 5.50
CA ASN A 19 4.95 0.74 6.53
C ASN A 19 4.31 0.55 7.91
N ARG A 20 4.15 -0.72 8.34
CA ARG A 20 3.56 -1.07 9.65
C ARG A 20 4.37 -2.09 10.47
N PRO A 21 5.60 -1.74 10.87
CA PRO A 21 6.48 -2.63 11.64
C PRO A 21 5.94 -2.95 13.05
N GLU A 22 5.15 -2.05 13.63
CA GLU A 22 4.67 -2.06 15.02
C GLU A 22 3.72 -3.23 15.35
N LYS A 23 3.14 -3.87 14.32
CA LYS A 23 2.24 -5.02 14.48
C LYS A 23 2.63 -6.22 13.59
N LEU A 24 3.90 -6.35 13.20
CA LEU A 24 4.33 -7.44 12.30
C LEU A 24 3.49 -7.52 11.01
N ASN A 25 3.21 -6.37 10.37
CA ASN A 25 2.34 -6.34 9.18
C ASN A 25 0.98 -7.04 9.36
N ALA A 26 0.39 -6.99 10.55
CA ALA A 26 -0.99 -7.44 10.73
C ALA A 26 -1.88 -6.70 9.71
N LEU A 27 -2.29 -7.43 8.67
CA LEU A 27 -3.15 -7.00 7.58
C LEU A 27 -4.49 -6.59 8.19
N ASN A 28 -4.58 -5.32 8.57
CA ASN A 28 -5.82 -4.74 9.04
C ASN A 28 -6.69 -4.41 7.82
N TYR A 29 -8.00 -4.47 7.95
CA TYR A 29 -8.92 -4.12 6.86
C TYR A 29 -8.60 -2.75 6.24
N ALA A 30 -8.20 -1.76 7.04
CA ALA A 30 -7.79 -0.44 6.54
C ALA A 30 -6.52 -0.44 5.66
N LEU A 31 -5.64 -1.45 5.78
CA LEU A 31 -4.45 -1.61 4.96
C LEU A 31 -4.80 -2.34 3.66
N ILE A 32 -5.67 -3.34 3.73
CA ILE A 32 -6.23 -4.04 2.56
C ILE A 32 -7.03 -3.07 1.69
N ASP A 33 -7.87 -2.23 2.29
CA ASP A 33 -8.67 -1.21 1.61
C ASP A 33 -7.79 -0.22 0.83
N ARG A 34 -6.72 0.28 1.47
CA ARG A 34 -5.70 1.12 0.81
C ARG A 34 -4.97 0.40 -0.31
N LEU A 35 -4.68 -0.89 -0.15
CA LEU A 35 -3.97 -1.68 -1.15
C LEU A 35 -4.86 -1.91 -2.38
N LEU A 36 -6.16 -2.16 -2.17
CA LEU A 36 -7.16 -2.26 -3.24
C LEU A 36 -7.32 -0.93 -3.98
N ASP A 37 -7.43 0.21 -3.28
CA ASP A 37 -7.49 1.54 -3.91
C ASP A 37 -6.24 1.82 -4.77
N MET A 38 -5.06 1.45 -4.27
CA MET A 38 -3.82 1.62 -5.05
C MET A 38 -3.76 0.69 -6.26
N LEU A 39 -4.21 -0.56 -6.15
CA LEU A 39 -4.29 -1.49 -7.28
C LEU A 39 -5.24 -0.97 -8.37
N ASP A 40 -6.41 -0.46 -7.98
CA ASP A 40 -7.40 0.13 -8.89
C ASP A 40 -6.81 1.32 -9.66
N ARG A 41 -6.04 2.18 -8.96
CA ARG A 41 -5.31 3.30 -9.58
C ARG A 41 -4.22 2.88 -10.56
N ILE A 42 -3.62 1.70 -10.39
CA ILE A 42 -2.56 1.18 -11.28
C ILE A 42 -3.17 0.47 -12.50
N GLU A 43 -4.40 -0.06 -12.36
CA GLU A 43 -5.12 -0.74 -13.45
C GLU A 43 -5.64 0.25 -14.53
N THR A 44 -5.87 1.52 -14.17
CA THR A 44 -6.35 2.59 -15.08
C THR A 44 -5.23 3.24 -15.88
#